data_AF-A0A842KWB5-F1
#
_entry.id   AF-A0A842KWB5-F1
#
_cell.length_a   1.000
_cell.length_b   1.000
_cell.length_c   1.000
_cell.angle_alpha   90.00
_cell.angle_beta   90.00
_cell.angle_gamma   90.00
#
_symmetry.space_group_name_H-M   'P 1'
#
loop_
_entity.id
_entity.type
_entity.pdbx_description
1 polymer ?
#
loop_
_entity_poly.entity_id
_entity_poly.type
_entity_poly.pdbx_seq_one_letter_code
_entity_poly.pdbx_strand_id
1 'polypeptide(L)'
;MEEKIKYAFLKVFRDQIISIVLYGSYARAEPKPYSDIDLLIVVRELPEDRMKLHALLDNVEENLKELYSMLEEKGYKPILSPIILDIDGASKIRPLYLDIIFDAKILYDEKDFIKNVFEKLRRRLETLNAERKRLGNLWYVILKKDYRFGEVIEIE
;
A
#
# COMPACT_ATOMS: atom_id res chain seq x y z
N MET A 1 -3.15 -9.13 -13.04
CA MET A 1 -3.55 -7.89 -12.34
C MET A 1 -2.32 -7.12 -11.89
N GLU A 2 -1.52 -7.68 -10.98
CA GLU A 2 -0.28 -7.10 -10.45
C GLU A 2 0.67 -6.56 -11.54
N GLU A 3 0.99 -7.36 -12.56
CA GLU A 3 1.84 -6.91 -13.68
C GLU A 3 1.22 -5.75 -14.48
N LYS A 4 -0.10 -5.74 -14.70
CA LYS A 4 -0.78 -4.65 -15.41
C LYS A 4 -0.74 -3.35 -14.60
N ILE A 5 -0.95 -3.45 -13.27
CA ILE A 5 -0.83 -2.31 -12.34
C ILE A 5 0.60 -1.77 -12.36
N LYS A 6 1.60 -2.64 -12.17
CA LYS A 6 3.02 -2.26 -12.19
C LYS A 6 3.36 -1.53 -13.48
N TYR A 7 3.00 -2.10 -14.63
CA TYR A 7 3.26 -1.50 -15.93
C TYR A 7 2.57 -0.14 -16.12
N ALA A 8 1.31 0.01 -15.72
CA ALA A 8 0.58 1.26 -15.87
C ALA A 8 1.25 2.42 -15.10
N PHE A 9 1.64 2.19 -13.84
CA PHE A 9 2.36 3.20 -13.05
C PHE A 9 3.75 3.50 -13.63
N LEU A 10 4.54 2.47 -13.97
CA LEU A 10 5.87 2.68 -14.56
C LEU A 10 5.81 3.40 -15.91
N LYS A 11 4.76 3.19 -16.71
CA LYS A 11 4.61 3.89 -18.00
C LYS A 11 4.33 5.39 -17.81
N VAL A 12 3.52 5.75 -16.82
CA VAL A 12 3.10 7.14 -16.59
C VAL A 12 4.13 7.93 -15.79
N PHE A 13 4.58 7.38 -14.66
CA PHE A 13 5.52 8.06 -13.75
C PHE A 13 6.99 7.77 -14.09
N ARG A 14 7.28 6.76 -14.91
CA ARG A 14 8.62 6.46 -15.45
C ARG A 14 9.67 6.30 -14.34
N ASP A 15 10.76 7.02 -14.46
CA ASP A 15 11.90 7.04 -13.54
C ASP A 15 11.57 7.68 -12.19
N GLN A 16 10.41 8.31 -12.03
CA GLN A 16 9.98 8.88 -10.75
C GLN A 16 9.51 7.81 -9.75
N ILE A 17 9.12 6.61 -10.20
CA ILE A 17 8.68 5.54 -9.29
C ILE A 17 9.86 4.96 -8.53
N ILE A 18 9.76 4.95 -7.21
CA ILE A 18 10.64 4.23 -6.29
C ILE A 18 10.03 2.89 -5.90
N SER A 19 8.78 2.86 -5.46
CA SER A 19 8.12 1.63 -5.04
C SER A 19 6.65 1.59 -5.43
N ILE A 20 6.14 0.39 -5.72
CA ILE A 20 4.72 0.11 -5.94
C ILE A 20 4.36 -1.06 -5.03
N VAL A 21 3.42 -0.85 -4.11
CA VAL A 21 2.98 -1.87 -3.16
C VAL A 21 1.48 -2.04 -3.27
N LEU A 22 1.04 -3.26 -3.53
CA LEU A 22 -0.36 -3.67 -3.43
C LEU A 22 -0.63 -4.16 -2.01
N TYR A 23 -1.66 -3.61 -1.37
CA TYR A 23 -2.12 -4.06 -0.07
C TYR A 23 -3.65 -4.25 -0.09
N GLY A 24 -4.24 -4.43 1.09
CA GLY A 24 -5.69 -4.59 1.20
C GLY A 24 -6.19 -5.96 0.73
N SER A 25 -7.47 -6.01 0.35
CA SER A 25 -8.16 -7.27 0.08
C SER A 25 -7.64 -8.01 -1.15
N TYR A 26 -7.22 -7.27 -2.19
CA TYR A 26 -6.60 -7.85 -3.38
C TYR A 26 -5.23 -8.47 -3.09
N ALA A 27 -4.43 -7.87 -2.21
CA ALA A 27 -3.17 -8.48 -1.77
C ALA A 27 -3.42 -9.77 -0.99
N ARG A 28 -4.46 -9.79 -0.13
CA ARG A 28 -4.89 -10.95 0.66
C ARG A 28 -5.61 -12.05 -0.14
N ALA A 29 -5.91 -11.84 -1.41
CA ALA A 29 -6.76 -12.74 -2.21
C ALA A 29 -8.18 -12.97 -1.62
N GLU A 30 -8.70 -12.00 -0.85
CA GLU A 30 -10.06 -11.99 -0.32
C GLU A 30 -10.87 -10.75 -0.81
N PRO A 31 -10.84 -10.36 -2.10
CA PRO A 31 -11.59 -9.20 -2.58
C PRO A 31 -13.10 -9.47 -2.55
N LYS A 32 -13.87 -8.43 -2.21
CA LYS A 32 -15.32 -8.40 -2.42
C LYS A 32 -15.62 -7.80 -3.80
N PRO A 33 -16.83 -8.00 -4.36
CA PRO A 33 -17.22 -7.42 -5.65
C PRO A 33 -16.96 -5.92 -5.79
N TYR A 34 -17.09 -5.17 -4.69
CA TYR A 34 -16.87 -3.71 -4.64
C TYR A 34 -15.63 -3.33 -3.82
N SER A 35 -14.65 -4.23 -3.69
CA SER A 35 -13.37 -3.88 -3.07
C SER A 35 -12.56 -2.98 -4.00
N ASP A 36 -11.91 -1.98 -3.41
CA ASP A 36 -10.94 -1.12 -4.08
C ASP A 36 -9.59 -1.82 -4.24
N ILE A 37 -8.80 -1.38 -5.22
CA ILE A 37 -7.41 -1.76 -5.41
C ILE A 37 -6.55 -0.76 -4.64
N ASP A 38 -6.19 -1.12 -3.41
CA ASP A 38 -5.39 -0.30 -2.52
C ASP A 38 -3.89 -0.37 -2.87
N LEU A 39 -3.29 0.79 -3.13
CA LEU A 39 -1.88 0.89 -3.53
C LEU A 39 -1.13 1.91 -2.67
N LEU A 40 0.11 1.60 -2.33
CA LEU A 40 1.08 2.58 -1.85
C LEU A 40 2.11 2.78 -2.96
N ILE A 41 2.19 4.01 -3.46
CA ILE A 41 3.12 4.41 -4.50
C ILE A 41 4.13 5.36 -3.87
N VAL A 42 5.41 5.03 -3.97
CA VAL A 42 6.50 5.90 -3.56
C VAL A 42 7.11 6.50 -4.82
N VAL A 43 7.18 7.81 -4.88
CA VAL A 43 7.84 8.57 -5.95
C VAL A 43 9.08 9.27 -5.41
N ARG A 44 10.02 9.65 -6.28
CA ARG A 44 11.18 10.47 -5.88
C ARG A 44 10.73 11.80 -5.31
N GLU A 45 9.89 12.51 -6.07
CA GLU A 45 9.34 13.80 -5.70
C GLU A 45 7.84 13.84 -6.02
N LEU A 46 7.06 14.44 -5.13
CA LEU A 46 5.65 14.67 -5.37
C LEU A 46 5.49 15.83 -6.37
N PRO A 47 4.54 15.74 -7.32
CA PRO A 47 4.16 16.91 -8.10
C PRO A 47 3.70 18.04 -7.17
N GLU A 48 4.24 19.24 -7.38
CA GLU A 48 3.90 20.43 -6.57
C GLU A 48 2.40 20.77 -6.59
N ASP A 49 1.73 20.39 -7.68
CA ASP A 49 0.31 20.66 -7.91
C ASP A 49 -0.50 19.35 -7.88
N ARG A 50 -1.51 19.33 -7.02
CA ARG A 50 -2.46 18.23 -6.91
C ARG A 50 -3.18 17.94 -8.24
N MET A 51 -3.47 18.96 -9.05
CA MET A 51 -4.12 18.74 -10.34
C MET A 51 -3.22 17.95 -11.30
N LYS A 52 -1.90 18.17 -11.27
CA LYS A 52 -0.95 17.37 -12.05
C LYS A 52 -0.91 15.92 -11.57
N LEU A 53 -0.96 15.71 -10.26
CA LEU A 53 -1.02 14.36 -9.70
C LEU A 53 -2.29 13.62 -10.15
N HIS A 54 -3.45 14.29 -10.11
CA HIS A 54 -4.70 13.72 -10.61
C HIS A 54 -4.63 13.39 -12.10
N ALA A 55 -4.10 14.29 -12.94
CA ALA A 55 -3.92 14.02 -14.37
C ALA A 55 -2.99 12.82 -14.63
N LEU A 56 -1.95 12.62 -13.82
CA LEU A 56 -1.12 11.41 -13.91
C LEU A 56 -1.91 10.15 -13.53
N LEU A 57 -2.72 10.22 -12.47
CA LEU A 57 -3.57 9.10 -12.06
C LEU A 57 -4.64 8.76 -13.10
N ASP A 58 -5.27 9.75 -13.73
CA ASP A 58 -6.22 9.53 -14.83
C ASP A 58 -5.56 8.78 -16.00
N ASN A 59 -4.32 9.15 -16.33
CA ASN A 59 -3.53 8.43 -17.32
C ASN A 59 -3.19 6.99 -16.88
N VAL A 60 -2.94 6.75 -15.59
CA VAL A 60 -2.75 5.38 -15.08
C VAL A 60 -4.03 4.57 -15.25
N GLU A 61 -5.18 5.12 -14.88
CA GLU A 61 -6.48 4.45 -15.03
C GLU A 61 -6.82 4.16 -16.49
N GLU A 62 -6.50 5.06 -17.41
CA GLU A 62 -6.63 4.83 -18.86
C GLU A 62 -5.86 3.58 -19.30
N ASN A 63 -4.64 3.37 -18.79
CA ASN A 63 -3.84 2.18 -19.07
C ASN A 63 -4.36 0.92 -18.37
N LEU A 64 -5.30 1.05 -17.42
CA LEU A 64 -5.91 -0.06 -16.70
C LEU A 64 -7.33 -0.40 -17.18
N LYS A 65 -7.89 0.30 -18.17
CA LYS A 65 -9.24 0.04 -18.69
C LYS A 65 -9.49 -1.43 -19.02
N GLU A 66 -8.57 -2.07 -19.73
CA GLU A 66 -8.71 -3.49 -20.08
C GLU A 66 -8.72 -4.38 -18.83
N LEU A 67 -7.93 -4.06 -17.80
CA LEU A 67 -7.96 -4.77 -16.53
C LEU A 67 -9.32 -4.59 -15.83
N TYR A 68 -9.88 -3.38 -15.83
CA TYR A 68 -11.19 -3.13 -15.25
C TYR A 68 -12.30 -3.88 -15.99
N SER A 69 -12.29 -3.89 -17.32
CA SER A 69 -13.24 -4.68 -18.10
C SER A 69 -13.17 -6.17 -17.76
N MET A 70 -11.96 -6.74 -17.68
CA MET A 70 -11.76 -8.14 -17.29
C MET A 70 -12.24 -8.46 -15.86
N LEU A 71 -12.16 -7.48 -14.94
CA LEU A 71 -12.63 -7.64 -13.57
C LEU A 71 -14.15 -7.51 -13.50
N GLU A 72 -14.75 -6.60 -14.26
CA GLU A 72 -16.19 -6.41 -14.35
C GLU A 72 -16.90 -7.62 -14.94
N GLU A 73 -16.34 -8.24 -15.98
CA GLU A 73 -16.82 -9.52 -16.53
C GLU A 73 -16.85 -10.65 -15.49
N LYS A 74 -15.98 -10.57 -14.47
CA LYS A 74 -15.92 -11.51 -13.34
C LYS A 74 -16.77 -11.07 -12.15
N GLY A 75 -17.54 -10.00 -12.28
CA GLY A 75 -18.42 -9.46 -11.25
C GLY A 75 -17.75 -8.52 -10.24
N TYR A 76 -16.53 -8.05 -10.52
CA TYR A 76 -15.80 -7.10 -9.66
C TYR A 76 -15.81 -5.69 -10.27
N LYS A 77 -16.06 -4.67 -9.45
CA LYS A 77 -16.06 -3.26 -9.85
C LYS A 77 -15.15 -2.45 -8.94
N PRO A 78 -13.82 -2.69 -9.00
CA PRO A 78 -12.88 -1.95 -8.17
C PRO A 78 -12.70 -0.52 -8.64
N ILE A 79 -12.30 0.34 -7.70
CA ILE A 79 -11.72 1.65 -7.95
C ILE A 79 -10.24 1.61 -7.56
N LEU A 80 -9.38 2.37 -8.24
CA LEU A 80 -7.99 2.54 -7.82
C LEU A 80 -7.92 3.45 -6.60
N SER A 81 -7.25 3.02 -5.55
CA SER A 81 -7.05 3.82 -4.34
C SER A 81 -5.54 3.96 -4.02
N PRO A 82 -4.79 4.76 -4.81
CA PRO A 82 -3.37 4.95 -4.58
C PRO A 82 -3.11 6.03 -3.52
N ILE A 83 -2.37 5.67 -2.48
CA ILE A 83 -1.70 6.61 -1.59
C ILE A 83 -0.31 6.86 -2.14
N ILE A 84 -0.04 8.12 -2.49
CA ILE A 84 1.23 8.53 -3.12
C ILE A 84 2.04 9.33 -2.11
N LEU A 85 3.29 8.93 -1.91
CA LEU A 85 4.25 9.59 -1.03
C LEU A 85 5.56 9.83 -1.78
N ASP A 86 6.28 10.87 -1.41
CA ASP A 86 7.70 11.00 -1.73
C ASP A 86 8.55 10.09 -0.83
N ILE A 87 9.86 10.06 -1.09
CA ILE A 87 10.83 9.29 -0.30
C ILE A 87 10.77 9.69 1.18
N ASP A 88 10.72 10.98 1.48
CA ASP A 88 10.71 11.49 2.85
C ASP A 88 9.43 11.08 3.59
N GLY A 89 8.27 11.22 2.95
CA GLY A 89 6.99 10.82 3.49
C GLY A 89 6.86 9.30 3.67
N ALA A 90 7.47 8.53 2.78
CA ALA A 90 7.45 7.07 2.84
C ALA A 90 8.47 6.48 3.83
N SER A 91 9.53 7.21 4.15
CA SER A 91 10.58 6.77 5.09
C SER A 91 10.10 6.75 6.55
N LYS A 92 9.09 7.56 6.89
CA LYS A 92 8.53 7.70 8.23
C LYS A 92 7.50 6.60 8.48
N ILE A 93 7.48 6.04 9.69
CA ILE A 93 6.49 5.02 10.01
C ILE A 93 5.11 5.68 10.13
N ARG A 94 4.15 5.19 9.33
CA ARG A 94 2.76 5.67 9.32
C ARG A 94 1.84 4.60 9.91
N PRO A 95 0.73 4.97 10.59
CA PRO A 95 -0.23 4.00 11.11
C PRO A 95 -0.70 2.99 10.05
N LEU A 96 -0.90 3.45 8.81
CA LEU A 96 -1.25 2.60 7.66
C LEU A 96 -0.27 1.43 7.46
N TYR A 97 1.02 1.62 7.75
CA TYR A 97 2.01 0.57 7.55
C TYR A 97 1.78 -0.63 8.46
N LEU A 98 1.15 -0.43 9.62
CA LEU A 98 0.74 -1.53 10.50
C LEU A 98 -0.20 -2.50 9.79
N ASP A 99 -1.05 -2.04 8.88
CA ASP A 99 -1.92 -2.92 8.10
C ASP A 99 -1.20 -3.49 6.87
N ILE A 100 -0.33 -2.70 6.23
CA ILE A 100 0.34 -3.06 4.98
C ILE A 100 1.34 -4.20 5.19
N ILE A 101 2.22 -4.12 6.19
CA ILE A 101 3.40 -5.01 6.32
C ILE A 101 3.10 -6.51 6.35
N PHE A 102 1.88 -6.91 6.71
CA PHE A 102 1.53 -8.30 6.90
C PHE A 102 1.15 -9.03 5.60
N ASP A 103 0.45 -8.33 4.69
CA ASP A 103 -0.07 -8.96 3.46
C ASP A 103 0.39 -8.25 2.18
N ALA A 104 1.21 -7.21 2.31
CA ALA A 104 1.66 -6.42 1.17
C ALA A 104 2.40 -7.26 0.12
N LYS A 105 2.07 -7.01 -1.13
CA LYS A 105 2.81 -7.46 -2.30
C LYS A 105 3.57 -6.28 -2.89
N ILE A 106 4.90 -6.32 -2.78
CA ILE A 106 5.77 -5.34 -3.40
C ILE A 106 5.87 -5.70 -4.89
N LEU A 107 5.27 -4.87 -5.74
CA LEU A 107 5.24 -5.06 -7.20
C LEU A 107 6.49 -4.50 -7.88
N TYR A 108 7.05 -3.44 -7.30
CA TYR A 108 8.30 -2.80 -7.72
C TYR A 108 8.93 -2.11 -6.52
N ASP A 109 10.26 -2.15 -6.39
CA ASP A 109 10.98 -1.46 -5.33
C ASP A 109 12.44 -1.20 -5.74
N GLU A 110 12.79 0.06 -5.95
CA GLU A 110 14.14 0.48 -6.27
C GLU A 110 15.02 0.34 -5.04
N LYS A 111 16.11 -0.45 -5.17
CA LYS A 111 17.11 -0.66 -4.11
C LYS A 111 16.50 -1.13 -2.77
N ASP A 112 15.42 -1.91 -2.83
CA ASP A 112 14.73 -2.42 -1.64
C ASP A 112 14.26 -1.31 -0.68
N PHE A 113 13.94 -0.10 -1.18
CA PHE A 113 13.58 1.06 -0.35
C PHE A 113 12.41 0.75 0.61
N ILE A 114 11.22 0.46 0.09
CA ILE A 114 10.04 0.27 0.95
C ILE A 114 10.14 -1.04 1.73
N LYS A 115 10.79 -2.05 1.16
CA LYS A 115 11.08 -3.31 1.85
C LYS A 115 11.88 -3.06 3.14
N ASN A 116 12.91 -2.21 3.10
CA ASN A 116 13.71 -1.85 4.26
C ASN A 116 12.90 -1.05 5.30
N VAL A 117 12.04 -0.14 4.86
CA VAL A 117 11.12 0.60 5.76
C VAL A 117 10.17 -0.36 6.49
N PHE A 118 9.54 -1.28 5.76
CA PHE A 118 8.66 -2.29 6.34
C PHE A 118 9.39 -3.23 7.28
N GLU A 119 10.63 -3.60 6.96
CA GLU A 119 11.45 -4.45 7.82
C GLU A 119 11.81 -3.78 9.15
N LYS A 120 12.10 -2.47 9.15
CA LYS A 120 12.28 -1.69 10.38
C LYS A 120 11.04 -1.77 11.27
N LEU A 121 9.86 -1.60 10.69
CA LEU A 121 8.60 -1.71 11.43
C LEU A 121 8.34 -3.13 11.94
N ARG A 122 8.58 -4.17 11.13
CA ARG A 122 8.42 -5.57 11.57
C ARG A 122 9.27 -5.87 12.79
N ARG A 123 10.56 -5.51 12.75
CA ARG A 123 11.47 -5.68 13.90
C ARG A 123 10.98 -4.94 15.13
N ARG A 124 10.46 -3.70 14.97
CA ARG A 124 9.89 -2.97 16.10
C ARG A 124 8.69 -3.72 16.71
N LEU A 125 7.76 -4.18 15.89
CA LEU A 125 6.61 -4.94 16.35
C LEU A 125 7.01 -6.24 17.05
N GLU A 126 8.04 -6.94 16.57
CA GLU A 126 8.61 -8.11 17.24
C GLU A 126 9.15 -7.75 18.64
N THR A 127 9.91 -6.65 18.76
CA THR A 127 10.42 -6.21 20.07
C THR A 127 9.33 -5.81 21.06
N LEU A 128 8.19 -5.32 20.55
CA LEU A 128 7.02 -4.97 21.36
C LEU A 128 6.14 -6.19 21.67
N ASN A 129 6.48 -7.38 21.16
CA ASN A 129 5.63 -8.56 21.23
C ASN A 129 4.21 -8.28 20.70
N ALA A 130 4.15 -7.54 19.60
CA ALA A 130 2.91 -7.17 18.94
C ALA A 130 2.23 -8.39 18.35
N GLU A 131 0.91 -8.38 18.30
CA GLU A 131 0.11 -9.47 17.77
C GLU A 131 -0.96 -8.94 16.82
N ARG A 132 -0.98 -9.47 15.60
CA ARG A 132 -2.08 -9.25 14.67
C ARG A 132 -3.23 -10.22 15.00
N LYS A 133 -4.44 -9.68 15.17
CA LYS A 133 -5.66 -10.46 15.39
C LYS A 133 -6.70 -10.19 14.31
N ARG A 134 -7.57 -11.19 14.09
CA ARG A 134 -8.73 -11.10 13.20
C ARG A 134 -10.01 -11.14 14.04
N LEU A 135 -10.94 -10.22 13.79
CA LEU A 135 -12.29 -10.21 14.34
C LEU A 135 -13.28 -10.20 13.18
N GLY A 136 -13.79 -11.37 12.81
CA GLY A 136 -14.61 -11.55 11.61
C GLY A 136 -13.85 -11.13 10.35
N ASN A 137 -14.27 -10.03 9.73
CA ASN A 137 -13.63 -9.46 8.53
C ASN A 137 -12.63 -8.34 8.83
N LEU A 138 -12.48 -7.95 10.10
CA LEU A 138 -11.57 -6.89 10.54
C LEU A 138 -10.23 -7.50 10.99
N TRP A 139 -9.13 -6.86 10.59
CA TRP A 139 -7.81 -7.10 11.17
C TRP A 139 -7.44 -5.93 12.07
N TYR A 140 -6.81 -6.21 13.20
CA TYR A 140 -6.24 -5.19 14.08
C TYR A 140 -4.93 -5.69 14.68
N VAL A 141 -4.06 -4.76 15.07
CA VAL A 141 -2.77 -5.06 15.67
C VAL A 141 -2.80 -4.62 17.13
N ILE A 142 -2.58 -5.56 18.03
CA ILE A 142 -2.24 -5.27 19.42
C ILE A 142 -0.76 -4.94 19.43
N LEU A 143 -0.41 -3.67 19.64
CA LEU A 143 0.98 -3.21 19.54
C LEU A 143 1.90 -3.82 20.60
N LYS A 144 1.36 -4.12 21.78
CA LYS A 144 2.07 -4.79 22.87
C LYS A 144 1.08 -5.61 23.68
N LYS A 145 1.33 -6.91 23.89
CA LYS A 145 0.40 -7.81 24.59
C LYS A 145 0.25 -7.52 26.08
N ASP A 146 1.33 -7.10 26.72
CA ASP A 146 1.49 -6.92 28.17
C ASP A 146 1.44 -5.44 28.57
N TYR A 147 0.74 -4.61 27.79
CA TYR A 147 0.65 -3.18 28.04
C TYR A 147 -0.01 -2.89 29.39
N ARG A 148 0.46 -1.83 30.06
CA ARG A 148 -0.12 -1.33 31.32
C ARG A 148 -0.91 -0.06 31.09
N PHE A 149 -1.92 0.18 31.93
CA PHE A 149 -2.66 1.45 31.88
C PHE A 149 -1.71 2.63 32.10
N GLY A 150 -1.76 3.63 31.21
CA GLY A 150 -0.87 4.79 31.22
C GLY A 150 0.50 4.56 30.57
N GLU A 151 0.79 3.36 30.05
CA GLU A 151 2.02 3.11 29.31
C GLU A 151 1.98 3.77 27.93
N VAL A 152 3.09 4.44 27.57
CA VAL A 152 3.30 4.98 26.23
C VAL A 152 3.99 3.92 25.38
N ILE A 153 3.37 3.54 24.26
CA ILE A 153 3.94 2.60 23.29
C ILE A 153 4.45 3.39 22.10
N GLU A 154 5.77 3.45 21.96
CA GLU A 154 6.43 4.14 20.85
C GLU A 154 6.73 3.15 19.72
N ILE A 155 6.31 3.47 18.50
CA ILE A 155 6.58 2.67 17.29
C ILE A 155 7.81 3.23 16.54
N GLU A 156 8.12 4.50 16.76
CA GLU A 156 9.30 5.20 16.26
C GLU A 156 9.75 6.24 17.27
#